data_AF-A0A671K1E7-F1
#
_entry.id   AF-A0A671K1E7-F1
#
_cell.length_a   1.000
_cell.length_b   1.000
_cell.length_c   1.000
_cell.angle_alpha   90.00
_cell.angle_beta   90.00
_cell.angle_gamma   90.00
#
_symmetry.space_group_name_H-M   'P 1'
#
loop_
_entity.id
_entity.type
_entity.pdbx_description
1 polymer ?
#
loop_
_entity_poly.entity_id
_entity_poly.type
_entity_poly.pdbx_seq_one_letter_code
_entity_poly.pdbx_strand_id
1 'polypeptide(L)'
;MSDWKNTFERNRVIPPHSQTARQASGSSQGLQLVFKQIDGLHIKQSESPPSLQYQLRVTLFDSGHQLFFGRTWKSGSHSVSGTQGQSGRVLFNEVVYFHTSLCLSSVVTVVELVSLSTRADGSQDAVGSGFGLLQLFTGHADSSISQGEGRLSLFNGTPRALLHPKLKDPLQCECNPDSSILLNK
;
A
#
# COMPACT_ATOMS: atom_id res chain seq x y z
N MET A 1 -30.22 15.20 6.73
CA MET A 1 -29.07 16.13 6.92
C MET A 1 -27.74 15.38 7.20
N SER A 2 -27.58 14.12 6.77
CA SER A 2 -26.42 13.27 7.11
C SER A 2 -25.42 13.11 5.95
N ASP A 3 -25.80 13.51 4.74
CA ASP A 3 -25.02 13.24 3.52
C ASP A 3 -23.74 14.07 3.41
N TRP A 4 -23.70 15.25 4.01
CA TRP A 4 -22.51 16.10 4.00
C TRP A 4 -21.35 15.46 4.77
N LYS A 5 -21.62 14.74 5.87
CA LYS A 5 -20.58 14.07 6.67
C LYS A 5 -19.99 12.91 5.87
N ASN A 6 -20.83 12.11 5.22
CA ASN A 6 -20.38 11.02 4.35
C ASN A 6 -19.59 11.57 3.14
N THR A 7 -20.06 12.66 2.55
CA THR A 7 -19.38 13.35 1.45
C THR A 7 -18.03 13.91 1.89
N PHE A 8 -17.94 14.55 3.06
CA PHE A 8 -16.70 15.10 3.59
C PHE A 8 -15.68 14.00 3.90
N GLU A 9 -16.09 12.93 4.60
CA GLU A 9 -15.21 11.80 4.92
C GLU A 9 -14.71 11.09 3.65
N ARG A 10 -15.55 10.97 2.61
CA ARG A 10 -15.14 10.40 1.31
C ARG A 10 -14.20 11.31 0.53
N ASN A 11 -14.31 12.63 0.70
CA ASN A 11 -13.58 13.59 -0.12
C ASN A 11 -12.37 14.21 0.56
N ARG A 12 -12.12 13.89 1.84
CA ARG A 12 -10.98 14.41 2.59
C ARG A 12 -9.66 14.00 1.90
N VAL A 13 -8.91 15.00 1.46
CA VAL A 13 -7.55 14.84 0.94
C VAL A 13 -6.60 15.50 1.92
N ILE A 14 -5.57 14.76 2.32
CA ILE A 14 -4.49 15.36 3.10
C ILE A 14 -3.54 16.04 2.10
N PRO A 15 -3.27 17.35 2.21
CA PRO A 15 -2.36 18.01 1.29
C PRO A 15 -0.92 17.51 1.51
N PRO A 16 -0.05 17.51 0.48
CA PRO A 16 1.37 17.28 0.65
C PRO A 16 2.00 18.36 1.54
N HIS A 17 3.19 18.07 2.09
CA HIS A 17 3.94 19.06 2.86
C HIS A 17 4.28 20.29 1.99
N SER A 18 4.24 21.49 2.58
CA SER A 18 4.35 22.75 1.82
C SER A 18 5.69 22.89 1.09
N GLN A 19 6.78 22.40 1.69
CA GLN A 19 8.10 22.42 1.06
C GLN A 19 8.18 21.44 -0.12
N THR A 20 7.62 20.23 0.05
CA THR A 20 7.49 19.21 -1.02
C THR A 20 6.72 19.76 -2.21
N ALA A 21 5.59 20.43 -1.95
CA ALA A 21 4.79 21.05 -3.01
C ALA A 21 5.54 22.17 -3.74
N ARG A 22 6.38 22.95 -3.04
CA ARG A 22 7.19 24.01 -3.66
C ARG A 22 8.38 23.46 -4.47
N GLN A 23 8.99 22.37 -4.00
CA GLN A 23 10.10 21.71 -4.68
C GLN A 23 9.64 21.01 -5.97
N ALA A 24 8.41 20.50 -5.96
CA ALA A 24 7.73 19.94 -7.12
C ALA A 24 7.39 21.03 -8.16
N SER A 25 8.40 21.44 -8.92
CA SER A 25 8.30 22.48 -9.96
C SER A 25 8.11 21.92 -11.38
N GLY A 26 8.01 20.60 -11.52
CA GLY A 26 7.91 19.90 -12.80
C GLY A 26 6.48 19.74 -13.34
N SER A 27 6.40 19.29 -14.60
CA SER A 27 5.13 18.89 -15.23
C SER A 27 4.52 17.68 -14.52
N SER A 28 3.19 17.63 -14.45
CA SER A 28 2.50 16.45 -13.91
C SER A 28 2.76 15.21 -14.78
N GLN A 29 3.04 14.09 -14.13
CA GLN A 29 3.20 12.78 -14.77
C GLN A 29 2.02 11.88 -14.40
N GLY A 30 1.56 11.10 -15.37
CA GLY A 30 0.61 10.01 -15.15
C GLY A 30 1.35 8.72 -14.83
N LEU A 31 0.88 8.01 -13.82
CA LEU A 31 1.40 6.70 -13.40
C LEU A 31 0.30 5.66 -13.40
N GLN A 32 0.68 4.43 -13.74
CA GLN A 32 -0.17 3.26 -13.67
C GLN A 32 0.52 2.22 -12.79
N LEU A 33 -0.16 1.74 -11.76
CA LEU A 33 0.30 0.62 -10.94
C LEU A 33 -0.65 -0.55 -11.16
N VAL A 34 -0.11 -1.70 -11.55
CA VAL A 34 -0.88 -2.94 -11.74
C VAL A 34 -0.50 -3.92 -10.65
N PHE A 35 -1.44 -4.25 -9.76
CA PHE A 35 -1.24 -5.23 -8.69
C PHE A 35 -1.85 -6.57 -9.12
N LYS A 36 -1.00 -7.54 -9.45
CA LYS A 36 -1.47 -8.84 -9.95
C LYS A 36 -1.86 -9.76 -8.80
N GLN A 37 -0.90 -10.07 -7.93
CA GLN A 37 -1.09 -11.04 -6.86
C GLN A 37 -0.15 -10.77 -5.70
N ILE A 38 -0.46 -11.38 -4.57
CA ILE A 38 0.46 -11.58 -3.47
C ILE A 38 0.75 -13.07 -3.32
N ASP A 39 2.02 -13.39 -3.15
CA ASP A 39 2.49 -14.73 -2.79
C ASP A 39 3.08 -14.67 -1.38
N GLY A 40 3.16 -15.81 -0.70
CA GLY A 40 3.89 -15.87 0.57
C GLY A 40 3.06 -15.68 1.83
N LEU A 41 1.73 -15.74 1.76
CA LEU A 41 0.89 -15.52 2.93
C LEU A 41 0.85 -16.77 3.81
N HIS A 42 1.40 -16.67 5.02
CA HIS A 42 1.29 -17.72 6.02
C HIS A 42 -0.09 -17.71 6.67
N ILE A 43 -0.96 -18.60 6.21
CA ILE A 43 -2.31 -18.78 6.79
C ILE A 43 -2.17 -19.55 8.10
N LYS A 44 -2.21 -18.85 9.24
CA LYS A 44 -2.22 -19.49 10.57
C LYS A 44 -3.60 -20.07 10.87
N GLN A 45 -3.68 -21.40 10.85
CA GLN A 45 -4.91 -22.20 10.87
C GLN A 45 -5.76 -22.08 12.15
N SER A 46 -5.24 -21.52 13.25
CA SER A 46 -5.94 -21.48 14.54
C SER A 46 -6.83 -20.24 14.75
N GLU A 47 -6.74 -19.20 13.89
CA GLU A 47 -7.43 -17.92 14.12
C GLU A 47 -8.08 -17.31 12.87
N SER A 48 -7.91 -17.90 11.68
CA SER A 48 -8.51 -17.34 10.46
C SER A 48 -10.00 -17.71 10.38
N PRO A 49 -10.93 -16.74 10.46
CA PRO A 49 -12.34 -17.03 10.26
C PRO A 49 -12.59 -17.53 8.83
N PRO A 50 -13.62 -18.36 8.60
CA PRO A 50 -13.96 -18.90 7.28
C PRO A 50 -14.26 -17.84 6.21
N SER A 51 -14.39 -16.57 6.61
CA SER A 51 -14.64 -15.40 5.75
C SER A 51 -13.44 -14.45 5.61
N LEU A 52 -12.21 -14.90 5.91
CA LEU A 52 -11.03 -14.05 5.79
C LEU A 52 -10.78 -13.62 4.32
N GLN A 53 -10.80 -12.32 4.09
CA GLN A 53 -10.56 -11.66 2.81
C GLN A 53 -9.36 -10.72 2.92
N TYR A 54 -8.80 -10.32 1.79
CA TYR A 54 -7.70 -9.36 1.74
C TYR A 54 -8.05 -8.16 0.88
N GLN A 55 -7.54 -7.00 1.27
CA GLN A 55 -7.65 -5.74 0.53
C GLN A 55 -6.29 -5.05 0.46
N LEU A 56 -5.95 -4.51 -0.70
CA LEU A 56 -4.83 -3.59 -0.87
C LEU A 56 -5.26 -2.18 -0.56
N ARG A 57 -4.40 -1.45 0.14
CA ARG A 57 -4.54 -0.01 0.36
C ARG A 57 -3.29 0.70 -0.13
N VAL A 58 -3.46 1.69 -0.99
CA VAL A 58 -2.36 2.40 -1.63
C VAL A 58 -2.42 3.86 -1.19
N THR A 59 -1.36 4.34 -0.53
CA THR A 59 -1.29 5.70 0.03
C THR A 59 0.05 6.32 -0.32
N LEU A 60 0.10 7.64 -0.53
CA LEU A 60 1.34 8.36 -0.73
C LEU A 60 1.99 8.73 0.61
N PHE A 61 3.31 8.65 0.64
CA PHE A 61 4.13 8.99 1.79
C PHE A 61 5.33 9.82 1.35
N ASP A 62 5.62 10.88 2.10
CA ASP A 62 6.82 11.68 1.92
C ASP A 62 7.84 11.26 2.96
N SER A 63 8.86 10.53 2.54
CA SER A 63 9.93 10.05 3.42
C SER A 63 10.82 11.16 3.95
N GLY A 64 10.91 12.30 3.24
CA GLY A 64 11.70 13.45 3.67
C GLY A 64 11.08 14.18 4.86
N HIS A 65 9.75 14.12 4.98
CA HIS A 65 9.00 14.79 6.06
C HIS A 65 8.28 13.82 6.99
N GLN A 66 8.34 12.51 6.71
CA GLN A 66 7.66 11.44 7.45
C GLN A 66 6.14 11.65 7.55
N LEU A 67 5.49 12.01 6.44
CA LEU A 67 4.05 12.31 6.41
C LEU A 67 3.32 11.54 5.31
N PHE A 68 2.19 10.94 5.68
CA PHE A 68 1.21 10.46 4.70
C PHE A 68 0.42 11.63 4.14
N PHE A 69 0.11 11.57 2.85
CA PHE A 69 -0.69 12.59 2.19
C PHE A 69 -1.54 11.99 1.06
N GLY A 70 -2.42 12.82 0.51
CA GLY A 70 -3.34 12.46 -0.57
C GLY A 70 -4.57 11.70 -0.07
N ARG A 71 -5.06 10.80 -0.92
CA ARG A 71 -6.13 9.84 -0.62
C ARG A 71 -5.55 8.44 -0.60
N THR A 72 -6.06 7.60 0.30
CA THR A 72 -5.80 6.16 0.27
C THR A 72 -6.77 5.50 -0.70
N TRP A 73 -6.24 4.94 -1.78
CA TRP A 73 -6.99 4.06 -2.65
C TRP A 73 -7.14 2.69 -2.00
N LYS A 74 -8.27 2.00 -2.23
CA LYS A 74 -8.56 0.68 -1.68
C LYS A 74 -9.08 -0.24 -2.79
N SER A 75 -8.57 -1.46 -2.85
CA SER A 75 -9.10 -2.49 -3.76
C SER A 75 -10.44 -3.04 -3.29
N GLY A 76 -11.05 -3.89 -4.12
CA GLY A 76 -12.05 -4.84 -3.64
C GLY A 76 -11.51 -5.78 -2.56
N SER A 77 -12.41 -6.58 -1.97
CA SER A 77 -12.05 -7.69 -1.07
C SER A 77 -11.79 -8.94 -1.90
N HIS A 78 -10.67 -9.63 -1.64
CA HIS A 78 -10.22 -10.78 -2.41
C HIS A 78 -9.90 -11.99 -1.52
N SER A 79 -10.39 -13.17 -1.91
CA SER A 79 -10.20 -14.40 -1.15
C SER A 79 -8.77 -14.92 -1.29
N VAL A 80 -8.25 -15.50 -0.21
CA VAL A 80 -7.01 -16.27 -0.30
C VAL A 80 -7.26 -17.63 -0.95
N SER A 81 -6.41 -17.99 -1.89
CA SER A 81 -6.35 -19.29 -2.54
C SER A 81 -5.11 -20.04 -2.04
N GLY A 82 -5.28 -21.27 -1.57
CA GLY A 82 -4.19 -22.10 -1.06
C GLY A 82 -4.72 -23.24 -0.19
N THR A 83 -4.03 -24.38 -0.21
CA THR A 83 -4.35 -25.52 0.65
C THR A 83 -3.60 -25.42 1.98
N GLN A 84 -4.12 -26.07 3.03
CA GLN A 84 -3.46 -26.11 4.34
C GLN A 84 -2.01 -26.58 4.22
N GLY A 85 -1.08 -25.90 4.90
CA GLY A 85 0.36 -26.19 4.87
C GLY A 85 1.11 -25.64 3.65
N GLN A 86 0.43 -24.98 2.71
CA GLN A 86 1.05 -24.28 1.58
C GLN A 86 1.05 -22.76 1.79
N SER A 87 1.95 -22.08 1.09
CA SER A 87 1.97 -20.62 1.03
C SER A 87 0.70 -20.11 0.33
N GLY A 88 -0.08 -19.29 1.02
CA GLY A 88 -1.31 -18.70 0.49
C GLY A 88 -1.02 -17.65 -0.58
N ARG A 89 -1.90 -17.59 -1.58
CA ARG A 89 -1.86 -16.61 -2.67
C ARG A 89 -3.18 -15.86 -2.77
N VAL A 90 -3.14 -14.55 -2.98
CA VAL A 90 -4.34 -13.75 -3.31
C VAL A 90 -4.14 -13.14 -4.68
N LEU A 91 -5.14 -13.31 -5.56
CA LEU A 91 -5.16 -12.65 -6.86
C LEU A 91 -5.95 -11.34 -6.73
N PHE A 92 -5.33 -10.22 -7.07
CA PHE A 92 -5.96 -8.91 -7.05
C PHE A 92 -6.36 -8.48 -8.46
N ASN A 93 -5.41 -8.52 -9.40
CA ASN A 93 -5.56 -8.00 -10.77
C ASN A 93 -6.17 -6.58 -10.80
N GLU A 94 -5.76 -5.74 -9.86
CA GLU A 94 -6.25 -4.38 -9.69
C GLU A 94 -5.31 -3.39 -10.37
N VAL A 95 -5.85 -2.30 -10.89
CA VAL A 95 -5.05 -1.23 -11.51
C VAL A 95 -5.36 0.11 -10.86
N VAL A 96 -4.32 0.83 -10.47
CA VAL A 96 -4.40 2.17 -9.89
C VAL A 96 -3.77 3.17 -10.84
N TYR A 97 -4.57 4.13 -11.29
CA TYR A 97 -4.11 5.25 -12.12
C TYR A 97 -4.12 6.52 -11.30
N PHE A 98 -3.05 7.30 -11.37
CA PHE A 98 -3.03 8.63 -10.77
C PHE A 98 -2.07 9.56 -11.49
N HIS A 99 -2.33 10.86 -11.39
CA HIS A 99 -1.47 11.92 -11.87
C HIS A 99 -0.94 12.72 -10.68
N THR A 100 0.33 13.11 -10.75
CA THR A 100 0.95 13.98 -9.73
C THR A 100 2.04 14.85 -10.33
N SER A 101 2.23 16.05 -9.81
CA SER A 101 3.39 16.90 -10.08
C SER A 101 4.52 16.70 -9.07
N LEU A 102 4.27 15.92 -8.00
CA LEU A 102 5.22 15.65 -6.92
C LEU A 102 6.24 14.57 -7.32
N CYS A 103 6.95 14.79 -8.43
CA CYS A 103 7.94 13.89 -9.00
C CYS A 103 9.28 13.97 -8.23
N LEU A 104 9.25 13.73 -6.92
CA LEU A 104 10.42 13.79 -6.03
C LEU A 104 10.78 12.40 -5.55
N SER A 105 12.08 12.13 -5.34
CA SER A 105 12.56 10.83 -4.83
C SER A 105 12.10 10.52 -3.41
N SER A 106 11.77 11.53 -2.61
CA SER A 106 11.20 11.36 -1.27
C SER A 106 9.73 10.94 -1.29
N VAL A 107 9.04 11.13 -2.42
CA VAL A 107 7.64 10.74 -2.58
C VAL A 107 7.56 9.29 -3.01
N VAL A 108 7.09 8.46 -2.08
CA VAL A 108 6.94 7.01 -2.27
C VAL A 108 5.47 6.61 -2.13
N THR A 109 5.14 5.46 -2.70
CA THR A 109 3.86 4.81 -2.49
C THR A 109 3.99 3.74 -1.42
N VAL A 110 3.10 3.75 -0.44
CA VAL A 110 2.96 2.69 0.54
C VAL A 110 1.81 1.79 0.13
N VAL A 111 2.08 0.51 -0.03
CA VAL A 111 1.09 -0.52 -0.35
C VAL A 111 0.89 -1.36 0.91
N GLU A 112 -0.26 -1.22 1.55
CA GLU A 112 -0.64 -1.98 2.73
C GLU A 112 -1.56 -3.15 2.32
N LEU A 113 -1.25 -4.34 2.81
CA LEU A 113 -2.14 -5.49 2.79
C LEU A 113 -2.98 -5.50 4.07
N VAL A 114 -4.29 -5.55 3.92
CA VAL A 114 -5.24 -5.55 5.04
C VAL A 114 -6.07 -6.82 5.01
N SER A 115 -6.05 -7.57 6.10
CA SER A 115 -6.97 -8.68 6.36
C SER A 115 -8.33 -8.12 6.77
N LEU A 116 -9.38 -8.63 6.14
CA LEU A 116 -10.76 -8.31 6.41
C LEU A 116 -11.46 -9.55 6.97
N SER A 117 -12.08 -9.41 8.14
CA SER A 117 -12.87 -10.49 8.74
C SER A 117 -14.26 -9.99 9.10
N THR A 118 -15.26 -10.83 8.86
CA THR A 118 -16.64 -10.52 9.26
C THR A 118 -16.88 -11.03 10.66
N ARG A 119 -17.31 -10.15 11.56
CA ARG A 119 -17.74 -10.51 12.91
C ARG A 119 -19.14 -11.12 12.89
N ALA A 120 -19.50 -11.80 13.97
CA ALA A 120 -20.83 -12.42 14.13
C ALA A 120 -21.99 -11.40 14.10
N ASP A 121 -21.73 -10.13 14.44
CA ASP A 121 -22.70 -9.03 14.38
C ASP A 121 -22.84 -8.40 12.98
N GLY A 122 -22.13 -8.95 11.97
CA GLY A 122 -22.11 -8.43 10.61
C GLY A 122 -21.15 -7.25 10.38
N SER A 123 -20.48 -6.74 11.41
CA SER A 123 -19.43 -5.72 11.26
C SER A 123 -18.16 -6.31 10.64
N GLN A 124 -17.37 -5.47 9.98
CA GLN A 124 -16.10 -5.87 9.35
C GLN A 124 -14.92 -5.37 10.18
N ASP A 125 -14.05 -6.29 10.54
CA ASP A 125 -12.73 -5.99 11.08
C ASP A 125 -11.72 -5.82 9.96
N ALA A 126 -10.80 -4.87 10.13
CA ALA A 126 -9.76 -4.58 9.17
C ALA A 126 -8.41 -4.43 9.88
N VAL A 127 -7.52 -5.39 9.67
CA VAL A 127 -6.21 -5.48 10.35
C VAL A 127 -5.07 -5.47 9.33
N GLY A 128 -4.15 -4.51 9.49
CA GLY A 128 -2.95 -4.43 8.66
C GLY A 128 -2.09 -5.68 8.85
N SER A 129 -1.85 -6.39 7.76
CA SER A 129 -1.16 -7.70 7.72
C SER A 129 0.24 -7.60 7.15
N GLY A 130 0.55 -6.49 6.47
CA GLY A 130 1.87 -6.14 6.03
C GLY A 130 1.83 -4.89 5.16
N PHE A 131 2.99 -4.30 4.87
CA PHE A 131 3.06 -3.18 3.94
C PHE A 131 4.41 -3.14 3.21
N GLY A 132 4.45 -2.55 2.03
CA GLY A 132 5.66 -2.35 1.24
C GLY A 132 5.80 -0.92 0.77
N LEU A 133 7.03 -0.51 0.48
CA LEU A 133 7.38 0.82 -0.04
C LEU A 133 7.78 0.72 -1.50
N LEU A 134 7.06 1.43 -2.37
CA LEU A 134 7.31 1.53 -3.80
C LEU A 134 7.83 2.92 -4.15
N GLN A 135 9.06 3.01 -4.63
CA GLN A 135 9.62 4.26 -5.12
C GLN A 135 9.01 4.65 -6.46
N LEU A 136 8.30 5.79 -6.49
CA LEU A 136 7.62 6.28 -7.70
C LEU A 136 8.57 7.00 -8.65
N PHE A 137 9.52 7.74 -8.11
CA PHE A 137 10.45 8.55 -8.89
C PHE A 137 11.86 8.26 -8.43
N THR A 138 12.69 7.77 -9.34
CA THR A 138 14.11 7.55 -9.07
C THR A 138 14.89 8.72 -9.69
N GLY A 139 15.78 9.33 -8.91
CA GLY A 139 16.69 10.38 -9.41
C GLY A 139 17.86 9.81 -10.23
N HIS A 140 18.04 8.49 -10.21
CA HIS A 140 19.04 7.74 -10.98
C HIS A 140 18.43 6.39 -11.44
N ALA A 141 18.93 5.89 -12.56
CA ALA A 141 18.36 4.79 -13.35
C ALA A 141 18.35 3.38 -12.70
N ASP A 142 18.77 3.23 -11.44
CA ASP A 142 19.05 1.92 -10.84
C ASP A 142 18.30 1.69 -9.52
N SER A 143 17.02 1.28 -9.61
CA SER A 143 16.37 0.42 -8.59
C SER A 143 15.09 -0.24 -9.14
N SER A 144 15.26 -1.52 -9.49
CA SER A 144 14.37 -2.70 -9.70
C SER A 144 12.91 -2.62 -10.18
N ILE A 145 12.27 -1.45 -10.30
CA ILE A 145 10.94 -1.33 -10.92
C ILE A 145 11.01 -0.30 -12.04
N SER A 146 11.99 -0.51 -12.91
CA SER A 146 11.99 -0.02 -14.29
C SER A 146 10.79 -0.65 -15.01
N GLN A 147 10.04 0.14 -15.79
CA GLN A 147 8.86 -0.27 -16.59
C GLN A 147 8.83 -1.78 -16.89
N GLY A 148 8.10 -2.55 -16.10
CA GLY A 148 8.24 -4.01 -16.07
C GLY A 148 7.56 -4.67 -14.87
N GLU A 149 7.68 -6.00 -14.80
CA GLU A 149 7.17 -6.82 -13.71
C GLU A 149 8.18 -6.87 -12.55
N GLY A 150 7.79 -6.34 -11.39
CA GLY A 150 8.56 -6.29 -10.17
C GLY A 150 7.88 -7.03 -9.02
N ARG A 151 8.65 -7.36 -7.98
CA ARG A 151 8.13 -7.88 -6.71
C ARG A 151 8.38 -6.86 -5.61
N LEU A 152 7.32 -6.50 -4.90
CA LEU A 152 7.36 -5.64 -3.72
C LEU A 152 7.30 -6.51 -2.46
N SER A 153 8.41 -6.65 -1.77
CA SER A 153 8.47 -7.35 -0.48
C SER A 153 7.70 -6.58 0.59
N LEU A 154 7.05 -7.31 1.50
CA LEU A 154 6.26 -6.72 2.57
C LEU A 154 6.97 -6.79 3.92
N PHE A 155 6.91 -5.70 4.65
CA PHE A 155 7.19 -5.61 6.07
C PHE A 155 6.03 -6.17 6.89
N ASN A 156 6.33 -6.79 8.02
CA ASN A 156 5.32 -7.18 8.98
C ASN A 156 4.75 -5.95 9.71
N GLY A 157 3.44 -5.99 9.97
CA GLY A 157 2.75 -4.96 10.74
C GLY A 157 2.04 -3.93 9.86
N THR A 158 2.04 -2.66 10.30
CA THR A 158 1.24 -1.60 9.67
C THR A 158 2.12 -0.42 9.24
N PRO A 159 1.71 0.34 8.20
CA PRO A 159 2.40 1.55 7.75
C PRO A 159 2.65 2.60 8.85
N ARG A 160 1.96 2.53 9.99
CA ARG A 160 2.19 3.42 11.14
C ARG A 160 3.62 3.34 11.67
N ALA A 161 4.34 2.24 11.44
CA ALA A 161 5.74 2.12 11.78
C ALA A 161 6.61 3.20 11.11
N LEU A 162 6.19 3.71 9.94
CA LEU A 162 6.88 4.78 9.22
C LEU A 162 6.88 6.14 9.95
N LEU A 163 5.98 6.30 10.91
CA LEU A 163 5.87 7.50 11.74
C LEU A 163 6.67 7.39 13.04
N HIS A 164 7.39 6.29 13.23
CA HIS A 164 8.13 6.07 14.45
C HIS A 164 9.38 6.97 14.50
N PRO A 165 9.59 7.80 15.54
CA PRO A 165 10.66 8.80 15.57
C PRO A 165 12.09 8.26 15.44
N LYS A 166 12.30 6.97 15.74
CA LYS A 166 13.61 6.32 15.62
C LYS A 166 13.89 5.75 14.22
N LEU A 167 12.90 5.74 13.34
CA LEU A 167 13.07 5.26 11.97
C LEU A 167 13.73 6.36 11.14
N LYS A 168 15.01 6.18 10.80
CA LYS A 168 15.80 7.17 10.04
C LYS A 168 15.66 7.01 8.53
N ASP A 169 15.61 5.78 8.04
CA ASP A 169 15.39 5.48 6.63
C ASP A 169 14.37 4.33 6.46
N PRO A 170 13.14 4.65 6.03
CA PRO A 170 12.11 3.66 5.70
C PRO A 170 12.53 2.63 4.66
N LEU A 171 13.37 3.02 3.69
CA LEU A 171 13.73 2.16 2.56
C LEU A 171 14.81 1.13 2.91
N GLN A 172 15.49 1.29 4.06
CA GLN A 172 16.49 0.36 4.58
C GLN A 172 15.94 -0.64 5.60
N CYS A 173 14.62 -0.64 5.82
CA CYS A 173 14.01 -1.63 6.71
C CYS A 173 14.20 -3.05 6.14
N GLU A 174 14.36 -4.05 7.00
CA GLU A 174 14.38 -5.45 6.59
C GLU A 174 12.95 -5.95 6.32
N CYS A 175 12.67 -6.30 5.07
CA CYS A 175 11.38 -6.89 4.66
C CYS A 175 11.29 -8.36 5.11
N ASN A 176 10.07 -8.88 5.23
CA ASN A 176 9.90 -10.33 5.23
C ASN A 176 10.14 -10.84 3.80
N PRO A 177 11.17 -11.68 3.55
CA PRO A 177 11.42 -12.19 2.20
C PRO A 177 10.32 -13.15 1.72
N ASP A 178 9.51 -13.69 2.63
CA ASP A 178 8.55 -14.74 2.30
C ASP A 178 7.29 -14.19 1.63
N SER A 179 6.85 -12.96 1.96
CA SER A 179 5.64 -12.34 1.40
C SER A 179 5.96 -11.20 0.43
N SER A 180 5.49 -11.31 -0.82
CA SER A 180 5.72 -10.28 -1.85
C SER A 180 4.53 -10.09 -2.78
N ILE A 181 4.34 -8.85 -3.23
CA ILE A 181 3.32 -8.46 -4.20
C ILE A 181 3.96 -8.38 -5.59
N LEU A 182 3.42 -9.12 -6.55
CA LEU A 182 3.75 -9.00 -7.96
C LEU A 182 3.04 -7.77 -8.53
N LEU A 183 3.81 -6.80 -9.01
CA LEU A 183 3.28 -5.55 -9.52
C LEU A 183 4.03 -5.05 -10.75
N ASN A 184 3.35 -4.26 -11.57
CA ASN A 184 3.96 -3.53 -12.67
C ASN A 184 3.74 -2.02 -12.49
N LYS A 185 4.71 -1.22 -12.94
CA LYS A 185 4.71 0.24 -12.91
C LYS A 185 4.89 0.81 -14.31
#